data_AF-A0A7M1B2I0-F1
#
_entry.id   AF-A0A7M1B2I0-F1
#
_cell.length_a   1.000
_cell.length_b   1.000
_cell.length_c   1.000
_cell.angle_alpha   90.00
_cell.angle_beta   90.00
_cell.angle_gamma   90.00
#
_symmetry.space_group_name_H-M   'P 1'
#
loop_
_entity.id
_entity.type
_entity.pdbx_description
1 polymer ?
#
loop_
_entity_poly.entity_id
_entity_poly.type
_entity_poly.pdbx_seq_one_letter_code
_entity_poly.pdbx_strand_id
1 'polypeptide(L)'
;MSLTFLLSIGIVLTIIFHFLGVYAGAKRIVWIAIILIWAAVISVATSEVKPKAYDDIKRMQGKYKDTDQLIDEAMPKVSVYEMIVIKNSYLKHEPQ
;
A
#
# COMPACT_ATOMS: atom_id res chain seq x y z
N MET A 1 1.98 15.87 -6.46
CA MET A 1 1.55 15.72 -5.04
C MET A 1 2.48 14.72 -4.36
N SER A 2 3.09 15.04 -3.22
CA SER A 2 3.86 14.06 -2.45
C SER A 2 2.93 13.32 -1.47
N LEU A 3 3.26 12.07 -1.15
CA LEU A 3 2.55 11.30 -0.12
C LEU A 3 2.50 12.07 1.21
N THR A 4 3.61 12.71 1.57
CA THR A 4 3.73 13.54 2.78
C THR A 4 2.73 14.69 2.79
N PHE A 5 2.52 15.34 1.65
CA PHE A 5 1.56 16.43 1.51
C PHE A 5 0.12 15.93 1.68
N LEU A 6 -0.24 14.80 1.05
CA LEU A 6 -1.56 14.18 1.18
C LEU A 6 -1.85 13.73 2.62
N LEU A 7 -0.88 13.08 3.28
CA LEU A 7 -1.01 12.64 4.67
C LEU A 7 -1.17 13.83 5.62
N SER A 8 -0.44 14.92 5.38
CA SER A 8 -0.55 16.14 6.19
C SER A 8 -1.97 16.72 6.12
N ILE A 9 -2.57 16.78 4.92
CA ILE A 9 -3.97 17.22 4.74
C ILE A 9 -4.93 16.28 5.46
N GLY A 10 -4.75 14.96 5.33
CA GLY A 10 -5.60 13.97 5.99
C GLY A 10 -5.59 14.09 7.52
N ILE A 11 -4.42 14.37 8.12
CA ILE A 11 -4.29 14.61 9.56
C ILE A 11 -5.04 15.89 9.96
N VAL A 12 -4.85 17.00 9.23
CA VAL A 12 -5.54 18.27 9.51
C VAL A 12 -7.06 18.10 9.43
N LEU A 13 -7.56 17.43 8.39
CA LEU A 13 -8.99 17.15 8.25
C LEU A 13 -9.51 16.28 9.39
N THR A 14 -8.76 15.25 9.81
CA THR A 14 -9.14 14.39 10.94
C THR A 14 -9.31 15.20 12.23
N ILE A 15 -8.42 16.17 12.48
CA ILE A 15 -8.51 17.07 13.64
C ILE A 15 -9.75 17.97 13.54
N ILE A 16 -10.02 18.57 12.37
CA ILE A 16 -11.20 19.42 12.16
C ILE A 16 -12.49 18.62 12.39
N PHE A 17 -12.59 17.43 11.78
CA PHE A 17 -13.78 16.58 11.93
C PHE A 17 -13.96 16.07 13.36
N HIS A 18 -12.88 15.85 14.12
CA HIS A 18 -12.99 15.53 15.55
C HIS A 18 -13.80 16.60 16.30
N PHE A 19 -13.44 17.88 16.15
CA PHE A 19 -14.14 18.97 16.84
C PHE A 19 -15.57 19.17 16.31
N LEU A 20 -15.78 19.06 15.00
CA LEU A 20 -17.13 19.12 14.41
C LEU A 20 -18.03 18.00 14.94
N GLY A 21 -17.52 16.78 15.04
CA GLY A 21 -18.26 15.64 15.58
C GLY A 21 -18.61 15.80 17.06
N VAL A 22 -17.72 16.41 17.86
CA VAL A 22 -18.00 16.75 19.25
C VAL A 22 -19.07 17.83 19.35
N TYR A 23 -18.94 18.91 18.57
CA TYR A 23 -19.88 20.04 18.57
C TYR A 23 -21.29 19.63 18.11
N ALA A 24 -21.39 18.81 17.07
CA ALA A 24 -22.66 18.33 16.53
C ALA A 24 -23.28 17.16 17.33
N GLY A 25 -22.66 16.73 18.43
CA GLY A 25 -23.12 15.55 19.20
C GLY A 25 -23.00 14.21 18.45
N ALA A 26 -22.31 14.18 17.31
CA ALA A 26 -22.21 13.03 16.41
C ALA A 26 -20.86 12.28 16.50
N LYS A 27 -20.10 12.48 17.58
CA LYS A 27 -18.72 12.00 17.79
C LYS A 27 -18.51 10.55 17.32
N ARG A 28 -19.42 9.63 17.69
CA ARG A 28 -19.29 8.20 17.37
C ARG A 28 -19.35 7.93 15.87
N ILE A 29 -20.30 8.56 15.17
CA ILE A 29 -20.49 8.40 13.72
C ILE A 29 -19.30 8.98 12.96
N VAL A 30 -18.82 10.15 13.37
CA VAL A 30 -17.67 10.81 12.75
C VAL A 30 -16.41 9.97 12.88
N TRP A 31 -16.14 9.38 14.04
CA TRP A 31 -15.00 8.48 14.21
C TRP A 31 -15.09 7.22 13.36
N ILE A 32 -16.28 6.62 13.23
CA ILE A 32 -16.49 5.46 12.33
C ILE A 32 -16.18 5.87 10.88
N ALA A 33 -16.69 7.02 10.43
CA ALA A 33 -16.45 7.52 9.08
C ALA A 33 -14.95 7.79 8.83
N ILE A 34 -14.25 8.42 9.79
CA ILE A 34 -12.81 8.67 9.70
C ILE A 34 -12.03 7.36 9.54
N ILE A 35 -12.34 6.33 10.32
CA ILE A 35 -11.68 5.02 10.23
C ILE A 35 -11.90 4.40 8.86
N LEU A 36 -13.13 4.44 8.33
CA LEU A 36 -13.44 3.90 7.01
C LEU A 36 -12.71 4.64 5.89
N ILE A 37 -12.63 5.96 5.97
CA ILE A 37 -11.88 6.79 5.02
C ILE A 37 -10.39 6.44 5.06
N TRP A 38 -9.80 6.32 6.24
CA TRP A 38 -8.39 5.93 6.37
C TRP A 38 -8.13 4.52 5.83
N ALA A 39 -9.02 3.56 6.08
CA ALA A 39 -8.92 2.22 5.52
C ALA A 39 -8.94 2.23 3.98
N ALA A 40 -9.85 3.00 3.38
CA ALA A 40 -9.93 3.15 1.93
C ALA A 40 -8.67 3.82 1.35
N VAL A 41 -8.20 4.92 1.97
CA VAL A 41 -7.00 5.64 1.55
C VAL A 41 -5.76 4.76 1.62
N ILE A 42 -5.58 4.02 2.71
CA ILE A 42 -4.44 3.11 2.87
C ILE A 42 -4.52 2.00 1.82
N SER A 43 -5.68 1.36 1.65
CA SER A 43 -5.89 0.30 0.67
C SER A 43 -5.49 0.75 -0.75
N VAL A 44 -5.96 1.92 -1.18
CA VAL A 44 -5.61 2.50 -2.49
C VAL A 44 -4.13 2.89 -2.56
N ALA A 45 -3.57 3.47 -1.50
CA ALA A 45 -2.15 3.85 -1.48
C ALA A 45 -1.19 2.65 -1.51
N THR A 46 -1.66 1.47 -1.08
CA THR A 46 -0.89 0.22 -1.05
C THR A 46 -1.29 -0.79 -2.12
N SER A 47 -2.23 -0.46 -3.01
CA SER A 47 -2.74 -1.41 -4.01
C SER A 47 -1.70 -1.76 -5.09
N GLU A 48 -0.72 -0.87 -5.31
CA GLU A 48 0.38 -1.08 -6.26
C GLU A 48 1.71 -0.87 -5.53
N VAL A 49 2.73 -1.64 -5.89
CA VAL A 49 4.06 -1.43 -5.34
C VAL A 49 4.70 -0.16 -5.87
N LYS A 50 5.59 0.43 -5.07
CA LYS A 50 6.34 1.62 -5.48
C LYS A 50 7.21 1.31 -6.72
N PRO A 51 7.53 2.31 -7.57
CA PRO A 51 8.42 2.12 -8.72
C PRO A 51 9.74 1.40 -8.39
N LYS A 52 10.32 1.67 -7.21
CA LYS A 52 11.53 0.98 -6.73
C LYS A 52 11.38 -0.55 -6.63
N ALA A 53 10.18 -1.05 -6.31
CA ALA A 53 9.94 -2.49 -6.26
C ALA A 53 9.98 -3.12 -7.67
N TYR A 54 9.59 -2.38 -8.71
CA TYR A 54 9.78 -2.84 -10.09
C TYR A 54 11.27 -2.93 -10.47
N ASP A 55 12.12 -2.05 -9.94
CA ASP A 55 13.57 -2.18 -10.12
C ASP A 55 14.12 -3.43 -9.42
N ASP A 56 13.57 -3.78 -8.24
CA ASP A 56 13.92 -5.01 -7.54
C ASP A 56 13.46 -6.25 -8.33
N ILE A 57 12.26 -6.23 -8.92
CA ILE A 57 11.76 -7.31 -9.80
C ILE A 57 12.71 -7.54 -10.98
N LYS A 58 13.17 -6.48 -11.65
CA LYS A 58 14.12 -6.59 -12.76
C LYS A 58 15.45 -7.23 -12.35
N ARG A 59 15.87 -7.08 -11.09
CA ARG A 59 17.10 -7.73 -10.56
C ARG A 59 16.90 -9.20 -10.24
N MET A 60 15.67 -9.61 -9.91
CA MET A 60 15.30 -11.00 -9.65
C MET A 60 15.00 -11.75 -10.96
N GLN A 61 14.50 -11.04 -11.96
CA GLN A 61 14.12 -11.61 -13.26
C GLN A 61 15.30 -12.27 -13.96
N GLY A 62 15.07 -13.45 -14.53
CA GLY A 62 16.04 -14.26 -15.26
C GLY A 62 16.95 -15.11 -14.37
N LYS A 63 16.84 -15.03 -13.04
CA LYS A 63 17.69 -15.79 -12.12
C LYS A 63 17.13 -17.19 -11.81
N TYR A 64 15.82 -17.30 -11.60
CA TYR A 64 15.17 -18.55 -11.22
C TYR A 64 13.83 -18.71 -11.95
N LYS A 65 13.61 -19.89 -12.53
CA LYS A 65 12.47 -20.16 -13.41
C LYS A 65 11.12 -20.04 -12.70
N ASP A 66 11.02 -20.50 -11.47
CA ASP A 66 9.79 -20.40 -10.66
C ASP A 66 9.51 -18.96 -10.22
N THR A 67 10.56 -18.19 -9.90
CA THR A 67 10.42 -16.75 -9.63
C THR A 67 9.97 -16.00 -10.89
N ASP A 68 10.53 -16.31 -12.05
CA ASP A 68 10.18 -15.66 -13.32
C ASP A 68 8.73 -15.94 -13.71
N GLN A 69 8.23 -17.16 -13.49
CA GLN A 69 6.83 -17.48 -13.71
C GLN A 69 5.90 -16.58 -12.87
N LEU A 70 6.25 -16.36 -11.59
CA LEU A 70 5.47 -15.48 -10.70
C LEU A 70 5.56 -14.01 -11.12
N ILE A 71 6.69 -13.58 -11.69
CA ILE A 71 6.86 -12.23 -12.23
C ILE A 71 5.96 -12.04 -13.46
N ASP A 72 5.96 -12.99 -14.39
CA ASP A 72 5.16 -12.92 -15.62
C ASP A 72 3.66 -12.94 -15.32
N GLU A 73 3.22 -13.71 -14.31
CA GLU A 73 1.83 -13.75 -13.86
C GLU A 73 1.38 -12.43 -13.18
N ALA A 74 2.29 -11.72 -12.51
CA ALA A 74 1.99 -10.48 -11.77
C ALA A 74 2.08 -9.22 -12.64
N MET A 75 2.80 -9.27 -13.76
CA MET A 75 2.96 -8.12 -14.66
C MET A 75 1.66 -7.87 -15.46
N PRO A 76 1.35 -6.61 -15.82
CA PRO A 76 2.16 -5.39 -15.67
C PRO A 76 1.96 -4.63 -14.34
N LYS A 77 0.94 -4.99 -13.55
CA LYS A 77 0.58 -4.30 -12.31
C LYS A 77 0.81 -5.20 -11.11
N VAL A 78 1.89 -4.94 -10.40
CA VAL A 78 2.30 -5.73 -9.24
C VAL A 78 1.77 -5.06 -7.98
N SER A 79 0.90 -5.74 -7.23
CA SER A 79 0.50 -5.31 -5.91
C SER A 79 1.53 -5.72 -4.85
N VAL A 80 1.37 -5.20 -3.64
CA VAL A 80 2.22 -5.57 -2.50
C VAL A 80 2.18 -7.09 -2.26
N TYR A 81 1.04 -7.74 -2.52
CA TYR A 81 0.91 -9.18 -2.35
C TYR A 81 1.79 -9.94 -3.35
N GLU A 82 1.65 -9.70 -4.65
CA GLU A 82 2.47 -10.43 -5.64
C GLU A 82 3.96 -10.16 -5.43
N MET A 83 4.34 -8.94 -5.06
CA MET A 83 5.75 -8.62 -4.75
C MET A 83 6.29 -9.44 -3.58
N ILE A 84 5.51 -9.66 -2.52
CA ILE A 84 5.92 -10.51 -1.40
C ILE A 84 6.08 -11.96 -1.88
N VAL A 85 5.17 -12.46 -2.70
CA VAL A 85 5.25 -13.84 -3.24
C VAL A 85 6.48 -14.02 -4.12
N ILE A 86 6.73 -13.10 -5.06
CA ILE A 86 7.91 -13.08 -5.93
C ILE A 86 9.18 -13.08 -5.09
N LYS A 87 9.28 -12.15 -4.13
CA LYS A 87 10.46 -12.03 -3.26
C LYS A 87 10.70 -13.27 -2.41
N ASN A 88 9.64 -13.90 -1.91
CA ASN A 88 9.75 -15.12 -1.13
C ASN A 88 10.19 -16.31 -1.99
N SER A 89 9.74 -16.41 -3.25
CA SER A 89 10.25 -17.42 -4.19
C SER A 89 11.73 -17.21 -4.44
N TYR A 90 12.15 -15.98 -4.71
CA TYR A 90 13.55 -15.64 -4.93
C TYR A 90 14.45 -16.01 -3.74
N LEU A 91 14.04 -15.63 -2.51
CA LEU A 91 14.82 -15.90 -1.29
C LEU A 91 14.92 -17.39 -0.92
N LYS A 92 14.07 -18.27 -1.48
CA LYS A 92 14.23 -19.72 -1.29
C LYS A 92 15.48 -20.26 -2.00
N HIS A 93 15.90 -19.61 -3.08
CA HIS A 93 17.07 -20.02 -3.87
C HIS A 93 18.34 -19.24 -3.51
N GLU A 94 18.20 -18.10 -2.84
CA GLU A 94 19.30 -17.37 -2.17
C GLU A 94 19.12 -17.39 -0.65
N PRO A 95 19.26 -18.56 0.02
CA PRO A 95 19.29 -18.59 1.47
C PRO A 95 20.50 -17.77 1.95
N GLN A 96 20.25 -16.77 2.79
CA GLN A 96 21.28 -16.02 3.49
C GLN A 96 21.97 -16.90 4.53
#